data_AF-A0A9D2I2P1-F1
#
_entry.id   AF-A0A9D2I2P1-F1
#
_cell.length_a   1.000
_cell.length_b   1.000
_cell.length_c   1.000
_cell.angle_alpha   90.00
_cell.angle_beta   90.00
_cell.angle_gamma   90.00
#
_symmetry.space_group_name_H-M   'P 1'
#
loop_
_entity.id
_entity.type
_entity.pdbx_description
1 polymer ?
#
loop_
_entity_poly.entity_id
_entity_poly.type
_entity_poly.pdbx_seq_one_letter_code
_entity_poly.pdbx_strand_id
1 'polypeptide(L)' 'MDKRTRVLNAMNKKEVDHVPVGFWFHFSGEEAAGDACVQAHLNYYRETDLDFLKVMCDGYFAWP' A
#
# COMPACT_ATOMS: atom_id res chain seq x y z
N MET A 1 -12.76 -13.28 4.64
CA MET A 1 -13.21 -11.91 4.32
C MET A 1 -12.41 -11.40 3.12
N ASP A 2 -12.96 -10.53 2.25
CA ASP A 2 -12.12 -9.87 1.24
C ASP A 2 -11.26 -8.76 1.88
N LYS A 3 -10.17 -8.36 1.22
CA LYS A 3 -9.20 -7.38 1.75
C LYS A 3 -9.84 -6.03 2.06
N ARG A 4 -10.71 -5.54 1.18
CA ARG A 4 -11.37 -4.25 1.35
C ARG A 4 -12.29 -4.27 2.56
N THR A 5 -13.11 -5.30 2.69
CA THR A 5 -14.02 -5.50 3.82
C THR A 5 -13.23 -5.60 5.13
N ARG A 6 -12.10 -6.32 5.15
CA ARG A 6 -11.22 -6.44 6.32
C ARG A 6 -10.69 -5.10 6.80
N VAL A 7 -10.09 -4.33 5.90
CA VAL A 7 -9.50 -3.04 6.25
C VAL A 7 -10.57 -2.08 6.76
N LEU A 8 -11.73 -2.01 6.09
CA LEU A 8 -12.82 -1.14 6.54
C LEU A 8 -13.43 -1.60 7.87
N ASN A 9 -13.58 -2.90 8.11
CA ASN A 9 -14.08 -3.41 9.39
C ASN A 9 -13.11 -3.08 10.54
N ALA A 10 -11.81 -3.28 10.35
CA ALA A 10 -10.79 -2.93 11.34
C ALA A 10 -10.88 -1.44 11.72
N MET A 11 -10.99 -0.54 10.73
CA MET A 11 -11.13 0.91 10.96
C MET A 11 -12.43 1.28 11.68
N ASN A 12 -13.49 0.47 11.51
CA ASN A 12 -14.81 0.68 12.11
C ASN A 12 -15.02 -0.13 13.40
N LYS A 13 -13.97 -0.69 14.01
CA LYS A 13 -14.05 -1.47 15.26
C LYS A 13 -14.99 -2.69 15.16
N LYS A 14 -15.07 -3.30 13.98
CA LYS A 14 -15.82 -4.54 13.73
C LYS A 14 -14.86 -5.74 13.75
N GLU A 15 -15.41 -6.94 13.92
CA GLU A 15 -14.64 -8.17 13.83
C GLU A 15 -14.00 -8.35 12.44
N VAL A 16 -12.80 -8.94 12.45
CA VAL A 16 -11.99 -9.26 11.28
C VAL A 16 -11.40 -10.67 11.42
N ASP A 17 -11.14 -11.32 10.31
CA ASP A 17 -10.55 -12.66 10.25
C ASP A 17 -9.04 -12.67 10.56
N HIS A 18 -8.34 -11.55 10.38
CA HIS A 18 -6.99 -11.29 10.89
C HIS A 18 -6.72 -9.78 10.97
N VAL A 19 -5.63 -9.39 11.67
CA VAL A 19 -5.19 -7.98 11.76
C VAL A 19 -4.67 -7.52 10.39
N PRO A 20 -5.27 -6.51 9.73
CA PRO A 20 -4.82 -6.10 8.39
C PRO A 20 -3.41 -5.48 8.43
N VAL A 21 -2.57 -5.83 7.45
CA VAL A 21 -1.18 -5.37 7.35
C VAL A 21 -0.91 -4.66 6.03
N GLY A 22 -0.13 -3.58 6.10
CA GLY A 22 0.44 -2.86 4.96
C GLY A 22 1.84 -2.36 5.32
N PHE A 23 2.74 -2.30 4.33
CA PHE A 23 4.08 -1.72 4.50
C PHE A 23 4.23 -0.45 3.66
N TRP A 24 5.03 0.48 4.16
CA TRP A 24 5.45 1.65 3.42
C TRP A 24 6.82 1.39 2.82
N PHE A 25 6.91 1.52 1.50
CA PHE A 25 8.12 1.23 0.76
C PHE A 25 8.38 2.35 -0.24
N HIS A 26 9.52 3.02 -0.09
CA HIS A 26 9.99 4.02 -1.04
C HIS A 26 10.75 3.31 -2.15
N PHE A 27 10.25 3.40 -3.38
CA PHE A 27 10.97 2.93 -4.56
C PHE A 27 12.03 3.95 -4.97
N SER A 28 13.04 3.50 -5.71
CA SER A 28 14.19 4.32 -6.11
C SER A 28 14.49 4.17 -7.59
N GLY A 29 15.37 5.03 -8.13
CA GLY A 29 15.71 5.00 -9.55
C GLY A 29 14.50 5.31 -10.44
N GLU A 30 14.31 4.53 -11.50
CA GLU A 30 13.20 4.69 -12.44
C GLU A 30 11.84 4.43 -11.80
N GLU A 31 11.78 3.61 -10.75
CA GLU A 31 10.55 3.28 -10.03
C GLU A 31 10.17 4.34 -8.99
N ALA A 32 10.96 5.41 -8.83
CA ALA A 32 10.66 6.47 -7.86
C ALA A 32 9.51 7.39 -8.31
N ALA A 33 9.21 7.48 -9.61
CA ALA A 33 8.20 8.40 -10.14
C ALA A 33 7.49 7.87 -11.40
N GLY A 34 6.40 8.56 -11.78
CA GLY A 34 5.65 8.29 -13.01
C GLY A 34 4.99 6.90 -13.06
N ASP A 35 4.76 6.42 -14.28
CA ASP A 35 4.07 5.14 -14.52
C ASP A 35 4.86 3.94 -13.95
N ALA A 36 6.19 4.00 -13.97
CA ALA A 36 7.04 2.97 -13.39
C ALA A 36 6.80 2.82 -11.88
N CYS A 37 6.68 3.94 -11.15
CA CYS A 37 6.31 3.93 -9.73
C CYS A 37 4.93 3.30 -9.47
N VAL A 38 3.94 3.61 -10.31
CA VAL A 38 2.61 3.00 -10.21
C VAL A 38 2.67 1.49 -10.41
N GLN A 39 3.41 1.01 -11.41
CA GLN A 39 3.57 -0.43 -11.65
C GLN A 39 4.33 -1.12 -10.51
N ALA A 40 5.38 -0.50 -9.99
CA ALA A 40 6.15 -1.04 -8.87
C ALA A 40 5.27 -1.26 -7.63
N HIS A 41 4.43 -0.28 -7.28
CA HIS A 41 3.46 -0.41 -6.18
C HIS A 41 2.41 -1.51 -6.43
N LEU A 42 1.89 -1.63 -7.66
CA LEU A 42 0.94 -2.68 -8.02
C LEU A 42 1.56 -4.08 -7.94
N ASN A 43 2.79 -4.24 -8.42
CA ASN A 43 3.52 -5.51 -8.35
C ASN A 43 3.81 -5.87 -6.89
N TYR A 44 4.35 -4.92 -6.12
CA TYR A 44 4.60 -5.09 -4.69
C TYR A 44 3.35 -5.54 -3.93
N TYR A 45 2.21 -4.89 -4.14
CA TYR A 45 0.94 -5.29 -3.52
C TYR A 45 0.52 -6.73 -3.87
N ARG A 46 0.70 -7.15 -5.13
CA ARG A 46 0.32 -8.49 -5.60
C ARG A 46 1.27 -9.57 -5.09
N GLU A 47 2.57 -9.30 -5.08
CA GLU A 47 3.60 -10.27 -4.70
C GLU A 47 3.68 -10.50 -3.20
N THR A 48 3.38 -9.48 -2.40
CA THR A 48 3.46 -9.54 -0.93
C THR A 48 2.15 -9.90 -0.24
N ASP A 49 1.05 -9.97 -1.01
CA ASP A 49 -0.30 -10.25 -0.51
C ASP A 49 -0.78 -9.30 0.62
N LEU A 50 -0.34 -8.04 0.62
CA LEU A 50 -0.75 -7.05 1.64
C LEU A 50 -2.25 -6.75 1.61
N ASP A 51 -2.82 -6.38 2.76
CA ASP A 51 -4.25 -6.09 2.87
C ASP A 51 -4.65 -4.75 2.24
N PHE A 52 -3.71 -3.80 2.17
CA PHE A 52 -3.90 -2.52 1.50
C PHE A 52 -2.56 -1.94 1.03
N LEU A 53 -2.64 -1.10 0.00
CA LEU A 53 -1.52 -0.38 -0.57
C LEU A 53 -1.59 1.10 -0.17
N LYS A 54 -0.46 1.65 0.29
CA LYS A 54 -0.26 3.09 0.41
C LYS A 54 0.66 3.54 -0.71
N VAL A 55 0.15 4.40 -1.59
CA VAL A 55 0.96 5.03 -2.63
C VAL A 55 1.83 6.09 -1.98
N MET A 56 3.14 6.04 -2.23
CA MET A 56 4.07 7.01 -1.67
C MET A 56 3.90 8.38 -2.32
N CYS A 57 3.96 9.45 -1.52
CA CYS A 57 3.87 10.83 -1.98
C CYS A 57 5.26 11.40 -2.33
N ASP A 58 6.16 10.54 -2.82
CA ASP A 58 7.52 10.90 -3.16
C ASP A 58 7.51 11.98 -4.25
N GLY A 59 8.27 13.06 -4.03
CA GLY A 59 8.31 14.22 -4.93
C GLY A 59 7.14 15.20 -4.79
N TYR A 60 6.10 14.92 -4.00
CA TYR A 60 4.99 15.86 -3.77
C TYR A 60 5.30 16.90 -2.67
N PHE A 61 6.24 16.58 -1.77
CA PHE A 61 6.75 17.50 -0.75
C PHE A 61 8.27 17.48 -0.74
N ALA A 62 8.91 18.57 -0.28
CA ALA A 62 10.35 18.56 -0.02
C ALA A 62 10.66 17.51 1.06
N TRP A 63 11.62 16.64 0.77
CA TRP A 63 12.16 15.70 1.75
C TRP A 63 12.91 16.51 2.84
N PRO A 64 12.81 16.17 4.14
CA PRO A 64 13.71 16.72 5.15
C PRO A 64 15.18 16.32 4.93
#